data_AF-A0A2T2TNF0-F1
#
_entry.id   AF-A0A2T2TNF0-F1
#
_cell.length_a   1.000
_cell.length_b   1.000
_cell.length_c   1.000
_cell.angle_alpha   90.00
_cell.angle_beta   90.00
_cell.angle_gamma   90.00
#
_symmetry.space_group_name_H-M   'P 1'
#
loop_
_entity.id
_entity.type
_entity.pdbx_description
1 polymer ?
#
loop_
_entity_poly.entity_id
_entity_poly.type
_entity_poly.pdbx_seq_one_letter_code
_entity_poly.pdbx_strand_id
1 'polypeptide(L)'
;MTFDNTVSLYHVVRREDDFEQAAQDVFAYLQEAQEQFPDWPRVLYVDIEGHRGEEGRFEDDFREFQQEFLLGALGTFFTALALPLVQVVNPGEQRNDVPDSLALGPPK
;
A
#
# COMPACT_ATOMS: atom_id res chain seq x y z
N MET A 1 21.38 6.22 -21.44
CA MET A 1 20.74 5.62 -20.26
C MET A 1 19.26 5.84 -20.43
N THR A 2 18.52 4.78 -20.76
CA THR A 2 17.06 4.80 -20.62
C THR A 2 16.84 4.69 -19.12
N PHE A 3 16.37 5.74 -18.47
CA PHE A 3 15.95 5.62 -17.08
C PHE A 3 14.72 4.70 -17.11
N ASP A 4 14.79 3.57 -16.42
CA ASP A 4 13.61 2.73 -16.18
C ASP A 4 12.66 3.56 -15.32
N ASN A 5 11.70 4.15 -16.02
CA ASN A 5 10.67 5.01 -15.50
C ASN A 5 9.91 4.28 -14.39
N THR A 6 10.02 4.75 -13.15
CA THR A 6 9.39 4.14 -11.97
C THR A 6 8.68 5.23 -11.18
N VAL A 7 7.46 4.94 -10.73
CA VAL A 7 6.71 5.80 -9.82
C VAL A 7 6.94 5.33 -8.38
N SER A 8 7.43 6.23 -7.54
CA SER A 8 7.55 5.98 -6.10
C SER A 8 6.38 6.63 -5.37
N LEU A 9 5.60 5.81 -4.67
CA LEU A 9 4.45 6.23 -3.89
C LEU A 9 4.86 6.18 -2.42
N TYR A 10 4.66 7.26 -1.68
CA TYR A 10 5.04 7.36 -0.28
C TYR A 10 3.83 7.77 0.55
N HIS A 11 3.48 6.95 1.54
CA HIS A 11 2.37 7.20 2.43
C HIS A 11 2.83 7.14 3.89
N VAL A 12 2.37 8.09 4.70
CA VAL A 12 2.59 8.11 6.14
C VAL A 12 1.24 7.99 6.82
N VAL A 13 1.02 6.87 7.49
CA VAL A 13 -0.11 6.71 8.40
C VAL A 13 0.19 7.49 9.67
N ARG A 14 -0.67 8.46 9.98
CA ARG A 14 -0.63 9.28 11.19
C ARG A 14 -1.31 8.56 12.35
N ARG A 15 -1.10 9.05 13.57
CA ARG A 15 -1.68 8.46 14.79
C ARG A 15 -3.21 8.55 14.82
N GLU A 16 -3.75 9.59 14.20
CA GLU A 16 -5.17 9.88 14.08
C GLU A 16 -5.86 9.12 12.94
N ASP A 17 -5.09 8.53 12.03
CA ASP A 17 -5.65 7.77 10.92
C ASP A 17 -6.14 6.42 11.41
N ASP A 18 -7.33 6.02 10.95
CA ASP A 18 -7.81 4.65 11.09
C ASP A 18 -7.44 3.81 9.86
N PHE A 19 -7.75 2.52 9.93
CA PHE A 19 -7.50 1.59 8.83
C PHE A 19 -8.16 2.04 7.52
N GLU A 20 -9.42 2.50 7.58
CA GLU A 20 -10.21 2.83 6.40
C GLU A 20 -9.62 4.04 5.67
N GLN A 21 -9.25 5.09 6.42
CA GLN A 21 -8.59 6.26 5.86
C GLN A 21 -7.27 5.89 5.17
N ALA A 22 -6.39 5.14 5.86
CA ALA A 22 -5.10 4.72 5.30
C ALA A 22 -5.28 3.83 4.05
N ALA A 23 -6.28 2.95 4.05
CA ALA A 23 -6.59 2.08 2.92
C ALA A 23 -7.08 2.86 1.70
N GLN A 24 -7.97 3.82 1.90
CA GLN A 24 -8.48 4.68 0.83
C GLN A 24 -7.37 5.58 0.27
N ASP A 25 -6.49 6.13 1.11
CA ASP A 25 -5.38 6.98 0.68
C ASP A 25 -4.41 6.23 -0.24
N VAL A 26 -3.96 5.03 0.17
CA VAL A 26 -3.06 4.22 -0.65
C VAL A 26 -3.73 3.79 -1.96
N PHE A 27 -5.03 3.47 -1.92
CA PHE A 27 -5.77 3.13 -3.14
C PHE A 27 -5.89 4.31 -4.09
N ALA A 28 -6.16 5.51 -3.58
CA ALA A 28 -6.19 6.73 -4.38
C ALA A 28 -4.84 7.00 -5.06
N TYR A 29 -3.72 6.83 -4.35
CA TYR A 29 -2.38 6.96 -4.92
C TYR A 29 -2.11 5.93 -6.02
N LEU A 30 -2.58 4.69 -5.85
CA LEU A 30 -2.47 3.66 -6.87
C LEU A 30 -3.23 4.07 -8.16
N GLN A 31 -4.46 4.58 -8.03
CA GLN A 31 -5.25 5.05 -9.15
C GLN A 31 -4.56 6.24 -9.85
N GLU A 32 -4.15 7.24 -9.07
CA GLU A 32 -3.46 8.43 -9.56
C GLU A 32 -2.18 8.06 -10.33
N ALA A 33 -1.39 7.12 -9.80
CA ALA A 33 -0.17 6.66 -10.45
C ALA A 33 -0.44 5.98 -11.79
N GLN A 34 -1.47 5.14 -11.90
CA GLN A 34 -1.83 4.50 -13.16
C GLN A 34 -2.43 5.50 -14.17
N GLU A 35 -3.16 6.53 -13.70
CA GLU A 35 -3.70 7.59 -14.57
C GLU A 35 -2.59 8.47 -15.14
N GLN A 36 -1.67 8.95 -14.29
CA GLN A 36 -0.61 9.89 -14.70
C GLN A 36 0.56 9.20 -15.40
N PHE A 37 0.86 7.96 -15.01
CA PHE A 37 2.00 7.19 -15.53
C PHE A 37 1.54 5.76 -15.90
N PRO A 38 0.79 5.62 -17.02
CA PRO A 38 0.21 4.33 -17.39
C PRO A 38 1.27 3.24 -17.52
N ASP A 39 1.05 2.13 -16.81
CA ASP A 39 1.84 0.90 -16.84
C ASP A 39 3.28 1.03 -16.34
N TRP A 40 3.66 2.18 -15.78
CA TRP A 40 4.97 2.34 -15.18
C TRP A 40 5.09 1.46 -13.93
N PRO A 41 6.26 0.84 -13.68
CA PRO A 41 6.57 0.22 -12.41
C PRO A 41 6.25 1.13 -11.22
N ARG A 42 5.56 0.59 -10.22
CA ARG A 42 5.17 1.30 -9.00
C ARG A 42 5.82 0.67 -7.78
N VAL A 43 6.43 1.48 -6.94
CA VAL A 43 6.98 1.05 -5.65
C VAL A 43 6.30 1.82 -4.54
N LEU A 44 5.68 1.09 -3.60
CA LEU A 44 5.02 1.67 -2.45
C LEU A 44 5.95 1.65 -1.24
N TYR A 45 6.05 2.79 -0.57
CA TYR A 45 6.75 2.97 0.71
C TYR A 45 5.73 3.45 1.74
N VAL A 46 5.68 2.78 2.89
CA VAL A 46 4.76 3.14 3.96
C VAL A 46 5.55 3.33 5.26
N ASP A 47 5.28 4.44 5.93
CA ASP A 47 5.65 4.67 7.33
C ASP A 47 4.39 4.73 8.19
N ILE A 48 4.45 4.19 9.40
CA ILE A 48 3.33 4.19 10.35
C ILE A 48 3.78 4.85 11.66
N GLU A 49 3.18 5.99 11.95
CA GLU A 49 3.41 6.76 13.17
C GLU A 49 2.47 6.28 14.29
N GLY A 50 3.01 5.62 15.31
CA GLY A 50 2.19 5.09 16.41
C GLY A 50 1.57 3.75 16.04
N HIS A 51 0.29 3.55 16.35
CA HIS A 51 -0.47 2.32 16.13
C HIS A 51 0.21 1.08 16.70
N ARG A 52 0.77 1.24 17.91
CA ARG A 52 1.51 0.20 18.61
C ARG A 52 0.91 -0.01 19.99
N GLY A 53 0.59 -1.27 20.28
CA GLY A 53 0.15 -1.70 21.61
C GLY A 53 1.28 -1.70 22.64
N GLU A 54 0.98 -2.18 23.85
CA GLU A 54 1.87 -2.11 25.02
C GLU A 54 3.24 -2.78 24.82
N GLU A 55 3.32 -3.82 23.99
CA GLU A 55 4.58 -4.52 23.67
C GLU A 55 5.37 -3.86 22.51
N GLY A 56 4.92 -2.70 22.01
CA GLY A 56 5.52 -2.03 20.85
C GLY A 56 5.22 -2.73 19.50
N ARG A 57 4.38 -3.77 19.51
CA ARG A 57 3.84 -4.42 18.31
C ARG A 57 2.77 -3.54 17.69
N PHE A 58 2.61 -3.60 16.36
CA PHE A 58 1.48 -2.96 15.72
C PHE A 58 0.16 -3.53 16.26
N GLU A 59 -0.80 -2.64 16.48
CA GLU A 59 -2.20 -3.01 16.75
C GLU A 59 -2.77 -3.84 15.60
N ASP A 60 -3.82 -4.62 15.87
CA ASP A 60 -4.33 -5.59 14.90
C ASP A 60 -4.73 -4.93 13.58
N ASP A 61 -5.42 -3.77 13.63
CA ASP A 61 -5.79 -2.99 12.46
C ASP A 61 -4.57 -2.66 11.56
N PHE A 62 -3.47 -2.20 12.14
CA PHE A 62 -2.27 -1.82 11.37
C PHE A 62 -1.34 -2.98 11.06
N ARG A 63 -1.51 -4.13 11.74
CA ARG A 63 -0.94 -5.41 11.30
C ARG A 63 -1.66 -5.90 10.06
N GLU A 64 -3.00 -5.87 10.07
CA GLU A 64 -3.88 -6.29 8.96
C GLU A 64 -3.74 -5.37 7.75
N PHE A 65 -3.64 -4.05 7.98
CA PHE A 65 -3.34 -3.07 6.94
C PHE A 65 -2.09 -3.48 6.15
N GLN A 66 -1.01 -3.84 6.84
CA GLN A 66 0.23 -4.23 6.18
C GLN A 66 0.14 -5.62 5.53
N GLN A 67 -0.35 -6.63 6.26
CA GLN A 67 -0.25 -8.03 5.80
C GLN A 67 -1.39 -8.47 4.89
N GLU A 68 -2.61 -8.05 5.17
CA GLU A 68 -3.79 -8.53 4.45
C GLU A 68 -4.16 -7.54 3.35
N PHE A 69 -4.21 -6.25 3.66
CA PHE A 69 -4.60 -5.25 2.68
C PHE A 69 -3.45 -4.92 1.72
N LEU A 70 -2.31 -4.40 2.21
CA LEU A 70 -1.22 -3.96 1.34
C LEU A 70 -0.53 -5.12 0.62
N LEU A 71 -0.15 -6.18 1.34
CA LEU A 71 0.49 -7.34 0.70
C LEU A 71 -0.52 -8.26 0.01
N GLY A 72 -1.61 -8.62 0.69
CA GLY A 72 -2.56 -9.62 0.19
C GLY A 72 -3.48 -9.11 -0.91
N ALA A 73 -4.07 -7.92 -0.73
CA ALA A 73 -5.05 -7.38 -1.68
C ALA A 73 -4.42 -6.46 -2.73
N LEU A 74 -3.57 -5.51 -2.32
CA LEU A 74 -2.99 -4.52 -3.23
C LEU A 74 -1.62 -4.91 -3.80
N GLY A 75 -0.95 -5.92 -3.23
CA GLY A 75 0.44 -6.22 -3.56
C GLY A 75 0.67 -6.51 -5.05
N THR A 76 -0.32 -7.08 -5.73
CA THR A 76 -0.24 -7.38 -7.17
C THR A 76 -0.14 -6.15 -8.06
N PHE A 77 -0.56 -4.96 -7.60
CA PHE A 77 -0.55 -3.73 -8.39
C PHE A 77 0.74 -2.91 -8.26
N PHE A 78 1.65 -3.37 -7.41
CA PHE A 78 2.96 -2.80 -7.21
C PHE A 78 4.03 -3.78 -7.68
N THR A 79 5.18 -3.23 -8.09
CA THR A 79 6.39 -4.00 -8.37
C THR A 79 7.12 -4.36 -7.07
N ALA A 80 7.08 -3.46 -6.09
CA ALA A 80 7.65 -3.71 -4.77
C ALA A 80 6.94 -2.88 -3.68
N LEU A 81 7.00 -3.40 -2.45
CA LEU A 81 6.47 -2.74 -1.26
C LEU A 81 7.56 -2.70 -0.19
N ALA A 82 7.77 -1.53 0.41
CA ALA A 82 8.60 -1.34 1.58
C ALA A 82 7.69 -0.92 2.75
N LEU A 83 7.30 -1.89 3.56
CA LEU A 83 6.41 -1.72 4.70
C LEU A 83 7.20 -1.84 6.01
N PRO A 84 6.70 -1.29 7.12
CA PRO A 84 7.37 -1.39 8.41
C PRO A 84 7.61 -2.84 8.89
N LEU A 85 6.70 -3.77 8.55
CA LEU A 85 6.84 -5.19 8.90
C LEU A 85 7.70 -5.98 7.91
N VAL A 86 7.72 -5.61 6.64
CA VAL A 86 8.41 -6.39 5.60
C VAL A 86 8.67 -5.56 4.34
N GLN A 87 9.75 -5.90 3.65
CA GLN A 87 10.03 -5.41 2.30
C GLN A 87 9.95 -6.57 1.32
N VAL A 88 9.17 -6.43 0.26
CA VAL A 88 8.96 -7.49 -0.73
C VAL A 88 8.99 -6.94 -2.15
N VAL A 89 9.47 -7.77 -3.07
CA VAL A 89 9.28 -7.59 -4.51
C VAL A 89 8.12 -8.49 -4.92
N ASN A 90 7.19 -7.97 -5.73
CA ASN A 90 6.10 -8.76 -6.27
C ASN A 90 6.70 -9.90 -7.13
N PRO A 91 6.41 -11.17 -6.82
CA PRO A 91 6.99 -12.31 -7.55
C PRO A 91 6.41 -12.48 -8.96
N GLY A 92 5.28 -11.84 -9.25
CA GLY A 92 4.65 -11.81 -10.57
C GLY A 92 4.85 -10.47 -11.28
N GLU A 93 4.26 -10.35 -12.47
CA GLU A 93 4.17 -9.07 -13.14
C GLU A 93 3.19 -8.14 -12.41
N GLN A 94 3.52 -6.85 -12.38
CA GLN A 94 2.64 -5.83 -11.85
C GLN A 94 1.34 -5.79 -12.66
N ARG A 95 0.21 -5.80 -11.96
CA ARG A 95 -1.10 -5.66 -12.56
C ARG A 95 -1.45 -4.19 -12.79
N ASN A 96 -1.96 -3.87 -13.98
CA ASN A 96 -2.29 -2.50 -14.40
C ASN A 96 -3.80 -2.25 -14.56
N ASP A 97 -4.64 -3.29 -14.55
CA ASP A 97 -6.10 -3.18 -14.42
C ASP A 97 -6.50 -2.81 -12.98
N VAL A 98 -6.17 -1.57 -12.59
CA VAL A 98 -6.54 -0.98 -11.30
C VAL A 98 -8.07 -0.80 -11.26
N PRO A 99 -8.76 -1.26 -10.20
CA PRO A 99 -10.20 -1.07 -10.06
C PRO A 99 -10.61 0.41 -9.96
N ASP A 100 -11.83 0.72 -10.36
CA ASP A 100 -12.37 2.09 -10.28
C ASP A 100 -12.72 2.53 -8.85
N SER A 101 -12.95 1.57 -7.94
CA SER A 101 -13.34 1.85 -6.56
C SER A 101 -12.89 0.76 -5.60
N LEU A 102 -12.58 1.17 -4.36
CA LEU A 102 -12.35 0.28 -3.23
C LEU A 102 -13.60 0.24 -2.33
N ALA A 103 -14.09 -0.97 -2.04
CA ALA A 103 -15.15 -1.20 -1.08
C ALA A 103 -14.59 -2.01 0.10
N LEU A 104 -14.60 -1.40 1.29
CA LEU A 104 -14.20 -2.07 2.53
C LEU A 104 -15.44 -2.65 3.21
N GLY A 105 -15.36 -3.93 3.58
CA GLY A 105 -16.40 -4.62 4.32
C GLY A 105 -16.13 -4.55 5.82
N PRO A 106 -17.16 -4.75 6.68
CA PRO A 106 -16.92 -4.91 8.10
C PRO A 106 -15.98 -6.11 8.35
N PRO A 107 -15.11 -6.04 9.38
CA PRO A 107 -14.28 -7.17 9.77
C PRO A 107 -15.18 -8.37 10.10
N LYS A 108 -14.74 -9.57 9.69
CA LYS A 108 -15.47 -10.82 9.91
C LYS A 108 -15.30 -11.36 11.32
#